data_AF-A0A976EAW6-F1
#
_entry.id   AF-A0A976EAW6-F1
#
_cell.length_a   1.000
_cell.length_b   1.000
_cell.length_c   1.000
_cell.angle_alpha   90.00
_cell.angle_beta   90.00
_cell.angle_gamma   90.00
#
_symmetry.space_group_name_H-M   'P 1'
#
loop_
_entity.id
_entity.type
_entity.pdbx_description
1 polymer ?
#
loop_
_entity_poly.entity_id
_entity_poly.type
_entity_poly.pdbx_seq_one_letter_code
_entity_poly.pdbx_strand_id
1 'polypeptide(L)' 'MAIATRIVHILEEKGIKQKDLAQMLGKTEPEISKWLSGTHNFTLRSLAKIESVLGESLFAVESSQSILAA' A
#
# COMPACT_ATOMS: atom_id res chain seq x y z
N MET A 1 -3.13 -10.05 -3.52
CA MET A 1 -2.60 -10.19 -2.14
C MET A 1 -1.29 -9.43 -1.90
N ALA A 2 -0.28 -9.49 -2.79
CA ALA A 2 1.06 -8.90 -2.55
C ALA A 2 1.07 -7.46 -2.00
N ILE A 3 0.25 -6.56 -2.57
CA ILE A 3 0.15 -5.18 -2.10
C ILE A 3 -0.42 -5.07 -0.67
N ALA A 4 -1.46 -5.84 -0.34
CA ALA A 4 -2.02 -5.85 1.02
C ALA A 4 -0.99 -6.33 2.04
N THR A 5 -0.24 -7.39 1.72
CA THR A 5 0.85 -7.90 2.56
C THR A 5 1.94 -6.85 2.76
N ARG A 6 2.34 -6.14 1.69
CA ARG A 6 3.33 -5.06 1.79
C ARG A 6 2.85 -3.92 2.71
N ILE A 7 1.58 -3.54 2.62
CA ILE A 7 1.01 -2.53 3.51
C ILE A 7 1.06 -3.01 4.97
N VAL A 8 0.63 -4.24 5.25
CA VAL A 8 0.67 -4.82 6.61
C VAL A 8 2.09 -4.82 7.17
N HIS A 9 3.08 -5.18 6.36
CA HIS A 9 4.49 -5.17 6.78
C HIS A 9 4.97 -3.77 7.19
N ILE A 10 4.67 -2.75 6.38
CA ILE A 10 5.03 -1.36 6.69
C ILE A 10 4.34 -0.88 7.98
N LEU A 11 3.08 -1.29 8.18
CA LEU A 11 2.35 -0.99 9.42
C LEU A 11 3.05 -1.59 10.64
N GLU A 12 3.47 -2.86 10.55
CA GLU A 12 4.22 -3.55 11.61
C GLU A 12 5.57 -2.90 11.89
N GLU A 13 6.35 -2.59 10.86
CA GLU A 13 7.67 -1.92 10.97
C GLU A 13 7.57 -0.55 11.66
N LYS A 14 6.47 0.18 11.43
CA LYS A 14 6.23 1.50 12.01
C LYS A 14 5.44 1.47 13.31
N GLY A 15 4.98 0.31 13.77
CA GLY A 15 4.10 0.17 14.93
C GLY A 15 2.74 0.85 14.74
N ILE A 16 2.28 1.05 13.51
CA ILE A 16 1.00 1.66 13.16
C ILE A 16 -0.08 0.57 13.13
N LYS A 17 -1.22 0.78 13.79
CA LYS A 17 -2.34 -0.17 13.75
C LYS A 17 -3.26 0.14 12.57
N GLN A 18 -4.06 -0.85 12.15
CA GLN A 18 -5.03 -0.66 11.06
C GLN A 18 -6.03 0.48 11.35
N LYS A 19 -6.45 0.64 12.61
CA LYS A 19 -7.27 1.76 13.06
C LYS A 19 -6.60 3.14 12.85
N ASP A 20 -5.28 3.20 13.00
CA ASP A 20 -4.53 4.44 12.85
C ASP A 20 -4.41 4.78 11.36
N LEU A 21 -4.14 3.78 10.51
CA LEU A 21 -4.19 3.93 9.05
C LEU A 21 -5.58 4.40 8.58
N ALA A 22 -6.66 3.86 9.16
CA ALA A 22 -8.01 4.30 8.87
C ALA A 22 -8.21 5.78 9.20
N GLN A 23 -7.75 6.23 10.38
CA GLN A 23 -7.80 7.64 10.77
C GLN A 23 -6.98 8.53 9.84
N MET A 24 -5.76 8.13 9.48
CA MET A 24 -4.88 8.88 8.57
C MET A 24 -5.48 9.05 7.17
N LEU A 25 -6.25 8.06 6.71
CA LEU A 25 -6.93 8.09 5.41
C LEU A 25 -8.34 8.71 5.45
N GLY A 26 -8.86 9.06 6.63
CA GLY A 26 -10.24 9.50 6.81
C GLY A 26 -11.25 8.40 6.45
N LYS A 27 -10.93 7.14 6.77
CA LYS A 27 -11.69 5.93 6.48
C LYS A 27 -12.11 5.20 7.75
N THR A 28 -12.96 4.20 7.60
CA THR A 28 -13.38 3.34 8.71
C THR A 28 -12.45 2.14 8.86
N GLU A 29 -12.25 1.67 10.09
CA GLU A 29 -11.44 0.48 10.36
C GLU A 29 -11.94 -0.78 9.60
N PRO A 30 -13.25 -1.06 9.50
CA PRO A 30 -13.74 -2.18 8.68
C PRO A 30 -13.40 -2.05 7.19
N GLU A 31 -13.39 -0.83 6.64
CA GLU A 31 -12.99 -0.59 5.25
C GLU A 31 -11.51 -0.93 5.04
N ILE A 32 -10.63 -0.49 5.94
CA ILE A 32 -9.20 -0.83 5.89
C ILE A 32 -8.97 -2.33 6.10
N SER A 33 -9.67 -2.94 7.05
CA SER A 33 -9.61 -4.39 7.27
C SER A 33 -10.00 -5.16 6.01
N LYS A 34 -11.07 -4.72 5.32
CA LYS A 34 -11.47 -5.28 4.03
C LYS A 34 -10.39 -5.09 2.96
N TRP A 35 -9.74 -3.94 2.89
CA TRP A 35 -8.64 -3.70 1.95
C TRP A 35 -7.47 -4.67 2.18
N LEU A 36 -7.13 -4.90 3.45
CA LEU A 36 -6.00 -5.75 3.84
C LEU A 36 -6.31 -7.25 3.86
N SER A 37 -7.58 -7.65 3.71
CA SER A 37 -8.02 -9.05 3.59
C SER A 37 -7.46 -9.78 2.35
N GLY A 38 -6.86 -9.05 1.40
CA GLY A 38 -6.25 -9.61 0.19
C GLY A 38 -7.21 -9.79 -0.99
N THR A 39 -8.50 -9.50 -0.82
CA THR A 39 -9.56 -9.59 -1.87
C THR A 39 -9.91 -8.27 -2.53
N HIS A 40 -9.37 -7.15 -2.02
CA HIS A 40 -9.67 -5.83 -2.53
C HIS A 40 -8.73 -5.45 -3.69
N ASN A 41 -9.33 -4.92 -4.77
CA ASN A 41 -8.58 -4.33 -5.87
C ASN A 41 -8.23 -2.89 -5.54
N PHE A 42 -6.93 -2.59 -5.47
CA PHE A 42 -6.44 -1.24 -5.25
C PHE A 42 -6.35 -0.46 -6.56
N THR A 43 -6.72 0.82 -6.51
CA THR A 43 -6.45 1.78 -7.59
C THR A 43 -5.11 2.46 -7.35
N LEU A 44 -4.45 2.96 -8.41
CA LEU A 44 -3.24 3.77 -8.24
C LEU A 44 -3.46 4.98 -7.32
N ARG A 45 -4.65 5.59 -7.38
CA ARG A 45 -5.03 6.70 -6.49
C ARG A 45 -5.05 6.28 -5.01
N SER A 46 -5.59 5.10 -4.70
CA SER A 46 -5.60 4.61 -3.31
C SER A 46 -4.20 4.26 -2.83
N LEU A 47 -3.36 3.68 -3.70
CA LEU A 47 -1.97 3.37 -3.37
C LEU A 47 -1.16 4.64 -3.09
N ALA A 48 -1.26 5.64 -3.96
CA ALA A 48 -0.58 6.92 -3.76
C ALA A 48 -0.99 7.63 -2.44
N LYS A 49 -2.27 7.53 -2.06
CA LYS A 49 -2.72 8.05 -0.76
C LYS A 49 -2.11 7.29 0.41
N ILE A 50 -2.04 5.96 0.32
CA ILE A 50 -1.44 5.11 1.34
C ILE A 50 0.06 5.43 1.48
N GLU A 51 0.79 5.51 0.37
CA GLU A 51 2.20 5.92 0.36
C GLU A 51 2.40 7.30 0.99
N SER A 52 1.53 8.26 0.65
CA SER A 52 1.60 9.62 1.19
C SER A 52 1.38 9.69 2.70
N VAL A 53 0.44 8.91 3.25
CA VAL A 53 0.20 8.93 4.71
C VAL A 53 1.21 8.09 5.47
N LEU A 54 1.71 7.00 4.88
CA LEU A 54 2.74 6.17 5.51
C LEU A 54 4.14 6.78 5.35
N GLY A 55 4.35 7.69 4.39
CA GLY A 55 5.66 8.27 4.09
C GLY A 55 6.65 7.24 3.54
N GLU A 56 6.17 6.20 2.86
CA GLU A 56 7.00 5.13 2.32
C GLU A 56 6.40 4.55 1.04
N SER A 57 7.29 4.12 0.13
CA SER A 57 6.86 3.53 -1.14
C SER A 57 6.41 2.07 -0.97
N LEU A 58 5.28 1.76 -1.60
CA LEU A 58 4.70 0.42 -1.62
C LEU A 58 5.35 -0.47 -2.68
N PHE A 59 5.77 0.08 -3.82
CA PHE A 59 6.36 -0.69 -4.91
C PHE A 59 7.26 0.19 -5.78
N ALA A 60 8.25 -0.43 -6.42
CA ALA A 60 9.06 0.20 -7.46
C ALA A 60 8.59 -0.30 -8.84
N VAL A 61 8.61 0.59 -9.84
CA VAL A 61 8.42 0.20 -11.23
C VAL A 61 9.81 -0.01 -11.83
N GLU A 62 10.14 -1.25 -12.17
CA GLU A 62 11.37 -1.55 -12.88
C GLU A 62 11.23 -1.16 -14.35
N SER A 63 12.04 -0.20 -14.79
CA SER A 63 12.23 0.07 -16.21
C SER A 63 13.30 -0.89 -16.75
N SER A 64 12.87 -2.05 -17.23
CA SER A 64 13.75 -2.90 -18.04
C SER A 64 14.12 -2.14 -19.31
N GLN A 65 15.32 -1.54 -19.35
CA GLN A 65 15.92 -1.15 -20.61
C GLN A 65 16.20 -2.45 -21.38
N SER A 66 15.32 -2.78 -22.33
CA SER A 66 15.70 -3.70 -23.41
C SER A 66 16.87 -3.02 -24.12
N ILE A 67 18.07 -3.54 -23.89
CA ILE A 67 19.23 -3.14 -24.67
C ILE A 67 18.87 -3.44 -26.11
N LEU A 68 18.72 -2.38 -26.91
CA LEU A 68 18.95 -2.44 -28.35
C LEU A 68 20.38 -2.96 -28.48
N ALA A 69 20.51 -4.29 -28.55
CA ALA A 69 21.73 -4.95 -28.93
C ALA A 69 22.01 -4.51 -30.37
N ALA A 70 23.10 -3.76 -30.50
CA ALA A 70 23.68 -3.27 -31.74
C ALA A 70 24.04 -4.40 -32.70
#